data_AF-A0A9D6SC29-F1
#
_entry.id   AF-A0A9D6SC29-F1
#
_cell.length_a   1.000
_cell.length_b   1.000
_cell.length_c   1.000
_cell.angle_alpha   90.00
_cell.angle_beta   90.00
_cell.angle_gamma   90.00
#
_symmetry.space_group_name_H-M   'P 1'
#
loop_
_entity.id
_entity.type
_entity.pdbx_description
1 polymer ?
#
loop_
_entity_poly.entity_id
_entity_poly.type
_entity_poly.pdbx_seq_one_letter_code
_entity_poly.pdbx_strand_id
1 'polypeptide(L)'
;MARIDRFLQALFQSGSERLILASGKPAALASGDRLLPVSKQPVTLPQILDLVREVAPAERREAVAGPGRHEFSYDSPAGSVAVLSVRNNGSVQAEFTPIRPRGAAPGGAGAEIDALFRRMVENNCSDLHMSTGRPPLFRKDGEMVPLGEDPALSGEEVERLLRPIVPARNWKEFETTNDTDFAYELAGVARFRCNAFRDRLGVGGVFRQIPSRIPKAEDLGLSRHIMDLCRLSKGFVLVTGPTGSGKSTTLAAMLSHINETRRDHVITIEDPIEFVYTPGRCLINQREVGLHTTDFKRALRAALREDPDIVLVGEMRDLETVKIALETAETGHLVFATLHTNTAPSTIDRIIDQFPADEQGQVRTMLSESLKGVIAQTLCRRREGGRVAAHEVLLVNSAVANLIREGKTFQIPSIMQTGRGLGMVTMNDALLDLVRKKLIAPEEAYAKSYQRSELRTAFERHGIRWNEKAVEDPGAETTPKPDPSRPAPAGGPAPPPGTARTPAR
;
A
#
# COMPACT_ATOMS: atom_id res chain seq x y z
N MET A 1 13.10 35.81 -5.41
CA MET A 1 14.08 34.74 -5.70
C MET A 1 15.39 35.16 -5.07
N ALA A 2 16.06 34.23 -4.41
CA ALA A 2 17.33 34.52 -3.79
C ALA A 2 18.43 34.64 -4.88
N ARG A 3 19.44 35.48 -4.65
CA ARG A 3 20.56 35.64 -5.61
C ARG A 3 21.34 34.34 -5.82
N ILE A 4 21.32 33.43 -4.85
CA ILE A 4 21.96 32.12 -4.95
C ILE A 4 21.23 31.18 -5.92
N ASP A 5 19.93 31.39 -6.18
CA ASP A 5 19.09 30.48 -6.97
C ASP A 5 19.63 30.25 -8.37
N ARG A 6 20.28 31.25 -8.98
CA ARG A 6 20.92 31.12 -10.29
C ARG A 6 22.07 30.09 -10.28
N PHE A 7 22.83 30.03 -9.20
CA PHE A 7 23.91 29.06 -9.04
C PHE A 7 23.36 27.67 -8.68
N LEU A 8 22.29 27.62 -7.88
CA LEU A 8 21.60 26.37 -7.57
C LEU A 8 20.95 25.76 -8.81
N GLN A 9 20.37 26.58 -9.69
CA GLN A 9 19.87 26.12 -10.98
C GLN A 9 20.96 25.46 -11.82
N ALA A 10 22.16 26.04 -11.88
CA ALA A 10 23.31 25.43 -12.57
C ALA A 10 23.78 24.14 -11.90
N LEU A 11 23.77 24.08 -10.56
CA LEU A 11 24.07 22.87 -9.78
C LEU A 11 23.12 21.72 -10.12
N PHE A 12 21.81 21.96 -10.13
CA PHE A 12 20.80 20.95 -10.47
C PHE A 12 20.86 20.55 -11.95
N GLN A 13 21.03 21.50 -12.88
CA GLN A 13 21.08 21.21 -14.32
C GLN A 13 22.32 20.41 -14.74
N SER A 14 23.45 20.61 -14.08
CA SER A 14 24.70 19.90 -14.37
C SER A 14 24.79 18.52 -13.71
N GLY A 15 23.92 18.25 -12.73
CA GLY A 15 23.99 17.01 -11.93
C GLY A 15 25.17 16.97 -10.96
N SER A 16 25.88 18.09 -10.74
CA SER A 16 27.02 18.18 -9.83
C SER A 16 26.65 17.89 -8.37
N GLU A 17 27.64 17.48 -7.59
CA GLU A 17 27.46 17.01 -6.21
C GLU A 17 27.30 18.17 -5.22
N ARG A 18 27.97 19.29 -5.47
CA ARG A 18 27.88 20.49 -4.62
C ARG A 18 28.31 21.76 -5.35
N LEU A 19 27.81 22.89 -4.90
CA LEU A 19 28.31 24.23 -5.23
C LEU A 19 29.20 24.71 -4.08
N ILE A 20 30.38 25.24 -4.41
CA ILE A 20 31.35 25.76 -3.45
C ILE A 20 31.55 27.27 -3.69
N LEU A 21 31.37 28.06 -2.65
CA LEU A 21 31.74 29.46 -2.58
C LEU A 21 32.86 29.63 -1.57
N ALA A 22 34.05 30.05 -2.02
CA ALA A 22 35.18 30.31 -1.13
C ALA A 22 35.71 31.72 -1.38
N SER A 23 35.96 32.47 -0.30
CA SER A 23 36.42 33.87 -0.41
C SER A 23 37.69 33.96 -1.26
N GLY A 24 37.66 34.81 -2.29
CA GLY A 24 38.79 35.02 -3.20
C GLY A 24 38.91 33.98 -4.32
N LYS A 25 37.95 33.04 -4.44
CA LYS A 25 37.86 32.10 -5.55
C LYS A 25 36.56 32.30 -6.34
N PRO A 26 36.52 31.96 -7.64
CA PRO A 26 35.27 31.86 -8.36
C PRO A 26 34.35 30.81 -7.71
N ALA A 27 33.04 31.07 -7.70
CA ALA A 27 32.02 30.06 -7.43
C ALA A 27 32.22 28.88 -8.38
N ALA A 28 32.22 27.67 -7.85
CA ALA A 28 32.50 26.45 -8.62
C ALA A 28 31.52 25.32 -8.26
N LEU A 29 31.15 24.53 -9.26
CA LEU A 29 30.44 23.27 -9.10
C LEU A 29 31.47 22.15 -8.97
N ALA A 30 31.27 21.24 -8.01
CA ALA A 30 32.15 20.10 -7.79
C ALA A 30 31.46 18.79 -8.15
N SER A 31 32.21 17.90 -8.80
CA SER A 31 31.85 16.51 -9.07
C SER A 31 33.09 15.65 -8.84
N GLY A 32 33.18 14.94 -7.71
CA GLY A 32 34.42 14.32 -7.25
C GLY A 32 35.55 15.36 -7.09
N ASP A 33 36.72 15.08 -7.65
CA ASP A 33 37.88 15.99 -7.63
C ASP A 33 37.83 17.12 -8.68
N ARG A 34 36.82 17.11 -9.57
CA ARG A 34 36.69 18.09 -10.65
C ARG A 34 35.90 19.31 -10.19
N LEU A 35 36.52 20.50 -10.32
CA LEU A 35 35.88 21.79 -10.08
C LEU A 35 35.60 22.52 -11.41
N LEU A 36 34.34 22.88 -11.64
CA LEU A 36 33.89 23.66 -12.79
C LEU A 36 33.50 25.08 -12.33
N PRO A 37 34.26 26.14 -12.69
CA PRO A 37 33.92 27.50 -12.31
C PRO A 37 32.64 27.97 -13.02
N VAL A 38 31.69 28.50 -12.25
CA VAL A 38 30.39 29.02 -12.73
C VAL A 38 30.25 30.54 -12.57
N SER A 39 31.32 31.20 -12.10
CA SER A 39 31.43 32.65 -12.08
C SER A 39 32.76 33.07 -12.72
N LYS A 40 32.76 34.23 -13.40
CA LYS A 40 33.96 34.79 -14.03
C LYS A 40 34.86 35.55 -13.05
N GLN A 41 34.26 36.11 -11.99
CA GLN A 41 34.96 36.90 -10.99
C GLN A 41 35.00 36.14 -9.66
N PRO A 42 36.08 36.29 -8.87
CA PRO A 42 36.14 35.76 -7.51
C PRO A 42 35.01 36.31 -6.62
N VAL A 43 34.46 35.45 -5.77
CA VAL A 43 33.44 35.85 -4.79
C VAL A 43 34.11 36.38 -3.53
N THR A 44 33.69 37.55 -3.05
CA THR A 44 34.27 38.18 -1.86
C THR A 44 33.62 37.65 -0.58
N LEU A 45 34.30 37.78 0.56
CA LEU A 45 33.76 37.40 1.87
C LEU A 45 32.39 38.07 2.16
N PRO A 46 32.19 39.38 1.97
CA PRO A 46 30.89 40.01 2.17
C PRO A 46 29.79 39.42 1.27
N GLN A 47 30.12 39.11 0.01
CA GLN A 47 29.17 38.50 -0.93
C GLN A 47 28.74 37.10 -0.48
N ILE A 48 29.67 36.28 0.02
CA ILE A 48 29.34 34.94 0.51
C ILE A 48 28.44 35.05 1.75
N LEU A 49 28.77 35.92 2.70
CA LEU A 49 27.96 36.11 3.91
C LEU A 49 26.55 36.60 3.58
N ASP A 50 26.42 37.52 2.63
CA ASP A 50 25.11 37.98 2.17
C ASP A 50 24.29 36.87 1.52
N LEU A 51 24.91 36.06 0.66
CA LEU A 51 24.24 34.94 -0.01
C LEU A 51 23.77 33.88 0.99
N VAL A 52 24.62 33.52 1.97
CA VAL A 52 24.26 32.54 3.00
C VAL A 52 23.18 33.09 3.94
N ARG A 53 23.26 34.37 4.34
CA ARG A 53 22.25 35.02 5.19
C ARG A 53 20.89 35.11 4.50
N GLU A 54 20.87 35.35 3.19
CA GLU A 54 19.66 35.44 2.38
C GLU A 54 18.84 34.15 2.40
N VAL A 55 19.51 33.00 2.49
CA VAL A 55 18.88 31.67 2.54
C VAL A 55 18.78 31.05 3.94
N ALA A 56 19.35 31.71 4.95
CA ALA A 56 19.27 31.23 6.33
C ALA A 56 17.85 31.40 6.90
N PRO A 57 17.39 30.44 7.73
CA PRO A 57 16.14 30.56 8.49
C PRO A 57 16.09 31.87 9.31
N ALA A 58 14.90 32.43 9.50
CA ALA A 58 14.73 33.75 10.11
C ALA A 58 15.43 33.88 11.47
N GLU A 59 15.37 32.84 12.32
CA GLU A 59 16.00 32.83 13.64
C GLU A 59 17.54 32.73 13.60
N ARG A 60 18.13 32.38 12.44
CA ARG A 60 19.58 32.12 12.30
C ARG A 60 20.33 33.17 11.48
N ARG A 61 19.63 34.14 10.87
CA ARG A 61 20.24 35.12 9.96
C ARG A 61 21.38 35.93 10.57
N GLU A 62 21.26 36.29 11.84
CA GLU A 62 22.31 37.02 12.57
C GLU A 62 23.46 36.09 13.00
N ALA A 63 23.13 34.88 13.45
CA ALA A 63 24.12 33.91 13.90
C ALA A 63 25.05 33.43 12.79
N VAL A 64 24.52 33.24 11.57
CA VAL A 64 25.25 32.74 10.41
C VAL A 64 26.28 33.76 9.87
N ALA A 65 26.15 35.03 10.25
CA ALA A 65 27.16 36.04 9.99
C ALA A 65 28.36 35.94 10.96
N GLY A 66 28.25 35.21 12.08
CA GLY A 66 29.29 35.05 13.09
C GLY A 66 30.37 34.01 12.73
N PRO A 67 31.50 33.96 13.48
CA PRO A 67 32.52 32.92 13.31
C PRO A 67 31.96 31.54 13.68
N GLY A 68 32.52 30.48 13.08
CA GLY A 68 32.14 29.10 13.36
C GLY A 68 31.50 28.38 12.18
N ARG A 69 30.94 27.20 12.47
CA ARG A 69 30.31 26.30 11.51
C ARG A 69 28.80 26.39 11.66
N HIS A 70 28.11 26.65 10.54
CA HIS A 70 26.66 26.79 10.48
C HIS A 70 26.09 25.83 9.42
N GLU A 71 25.07 25.07 9.81
CA GLU A 71 24.44 24.06 8.95
C GLU A 71 22.92 24.20 9.00
N PHE A 72 22.29 24.22 7.83
CA PHE A 72 20.83 24.35 7.64
C PHE A 72 20.42 23.92 6.22
N SER A 73 19.12 23.79 5.96
CA SER A 73 18.59 23.49 4.62
C SER A 73 17.94 24.72 3.99
N TYR A 74 17.93 24.75 2.65
CA TYR A 74 17.27 25.78 1.86
C TYR A 74 16.51 25.17 0.68
N ASP A 75 15.25 25.57 0.51
CA ASP A 75 14.41 25.16 -0.61
C ASP A 75 14.45 26.22 -1.72
N SER A 76 15.13 25.89 -2.82
CA SER A 76 15.17 26.73 -4.02
C SER A 76 14.13 26.27 -5.04
N PRO A 77 13.74 27.11 -6.01
CA PRO A 77 12.88 26.69 -7.12
C PRO A 77 13.42 25.51 -7.95
N ALA A 78 14.73 25.26 -7.91
CA ALA A 78 15.38 24.15 -8.62
C ALA A 78 15.46 22.84 -7.80
N GLY A 79 15.24 22.92 -6.48
CA GLY A 79 15.35 21.80 -5.54
C GLY A 79 15.94 22.20 -4.19
N SER A 80 15.83 21.30 -3.21
CA SER A 80 16.32 21.50 -1.84
C SER A 80 17.81 21.27 -1.73
N VAL A 81 18.51 22.07 -0.93
CA VAL A 81 19.97 21.94 -0.69
C VAL A 81 20.29 22.01 0.80
N ALA A 82 21.30 21.25 1.21
CA ALA A 82 21.94 21.39 2.51
C ALA A 82 23.05 22.43 2.38
N VAL A 83 23.05 23.41 3.29
CA VAL A 83 23.98 24.52 3.32
C VAL A 83 24.93 24.34 4.49
N LEU A 84 26.22 24.29 4.21
CA LEU A 84 27.29 24.28 5.21
C LEU A 84 28.15 25.53 5.02
N SER A 85 28.14 26.42 6.00
CA SER A 85 29.00 27.62 6.03
C SER A 85 30.03 27.50 7.14
N VAL A 86 31.31 27.64 6.81
CA VAL A 86 32.42 27.63 7.76
C VAL A 86 33.15 28.95 7.67
N ARG A 87 33.19 29.67 8.79
CA ARG A 87 33.90 30.95 8.93
C ARG A 87 35.04 30.83 9.93
N ASN A 88 36.25 31.12 9.45
CA ASN A 88 37.47 31.26 10.25
C ASN A 88 37.98 32.71 10.20
N ASN A 89 38.99 33.04 11.00
CA ASN A 89 39.58 34.39 11.03
C ASN A 89 40.10 34.79 9.64
N GLY A 90 39.32 35.60 8.92
CA GLY A 90 39.65 36.16 7.61
C GLY A 90 39.14 35.39 6.39
N SER A 91 38.47 34.25 6.54
CA SER A 91 37.95 33.46 5.40
C SER A 91 36.57 32.86 5.67
N VAL A 92 35.76 32.77 4.62
CA VAL A 92 34.48 32.05 4.63
C VAL A 92 34.42 31.09 3.44
N GLN A 93 33.91 29.89 3.71
CA GLN A 93 33.56 28.90 2.71
C GLN A 93 32.12 28.45 2.94
N ALA A 94 31.31 28.45 1.90
CA ALA A 94 29.95 27.93 1.91
C ALA A 94 29.81 26.83 0.86
N GLU A 95 29.23 25.71 1.26
CA GLU A 95 28.92 24.57 0.40
C GLU A 95 27.40 24.36 0.35
N PHE A 96 26.88 24.12 -0.84
CA PHE A 96 25.48 23.82 -1.09
C PHE A 96 25.41 22.46 -1.78
N THR A 97 24.84 21.46 -1.09
CA THR A 97 24.75 20.08 -1.56
C THR A 97 23.28 19.75 -1.84
N PRO A 98 22.92 19.28 -3.04
CA PRO A 98 21.55 18.86 -3.34
C PRO A 98 21.05 17.82 -2.35
N ILE A 99 19.94 18.11 -1.69
CA ILE A 99 19.16 17.14 -0.93
C ILE A 99 18.35 16.38 -1.96
N ARG A 100 18.94 15.31 -2.49
CA ARG A 100 18.20 14.38 -3.35
C ARG A 100 17.28 13.55 -2.45
N PRO A 101 16.00 13.35 -2.80
CA PRO A 101 15.24 12.22 -2.28
C PRO A 101 16.11 10.98 -2.49
N ARG A 102 16.30 10.15 -1.46
CA ARG A 102 17.25 9.03 -1.46
C ARG A 102 17.09 8.18 -2.74
N GLY A 103 17.97 8.42 -3.71
CA GLY A 103 17.98 7.83 -5.03
C GLY A 103 19.41 7.90 -5.58
N ALA A 104 20.07 6.75 -5.51
CA ALA A 104 21.38 6.32 -6.04
C ALA A 104 22.43 7.39 -6.45
N ALA A 105 23.59 7.33 -5.78
CA ALA A 105 24.87 7.60 -6.45
C ALA A 105 25.12 6.48 -7.50
N PRO A 106 25.69 6.78 -8.68
CA PRO A 106 26.03 5.73 -9.64
C PRO A 106 27.21 4.91 -9.08
N GLY A 107 26.97 3.64 -8.76
CA GLY A 107 28.01 2.66 -8.40
C GLY A 107 28.03 2.15 -6.96
N GLY A 108 27.03 2.45 -6.12
CA GLY A 108 26.93 1.89 -4.74
C GLY A 108 25.91 0.76 -4.61
N ALA A 109 25.87 0.10 -3.44
CA ALA A 109 24.92 -0.98 -3.12
C ALA A 109 23.43 -0.64 -3.38
N GLY A 110 23.07 0.65 -3.35
CA GLY A 110 21.74 1.12 -3.77
C GLY A 110 21.45 0.84 -5.25
N ALA A 111 22.45 0.99 -6.13
CA ALA A 111 22.29 0.68 -7.55
C ALA A 111 22.08 -0.83 -7.81
N GLU A 112 22.63 -1.70 -6.97
CA GLU A 112 22.50 -3.16 -7.11
C GLU A 112 21.10 -3.65 -6.74
N ILE A 113 20.55 -3.18 -5.61
CA ILE A 113 19.17 -3.52 -5.25
C ILE A 113 18.16 -2.88 -6.20
N ASP A 114 18.43 -1.66 -6.68
CA ASP A 114 17.62 -1.02 -7.72
C ASP A 114 17.61 -1.85 -9.02
N ALA A 115 18.72 -2.52 -9.37
CA ALA A 115 18.76 -3.41 -10.53
C ALA A 115 17.89 -4.66 -10.33
N LEU A 116 17.84 -5.22 -9.12
CA LEU A 116 16.91 -6.30 -8.77
C LEU A 116 15.46 -5.83 -8.89
N PHE A 117 15.14 -4.63 -8.42
CA PHE A 117 13.80 -4.04 -8.56
C PHE A 117 13.41 -3.77 -10.02
N ARG A 118 14.33 -3.27 -10.85
CA ARG A 118 14.05 -3.12 -12.30
C ARG A 118 13.78 -4.46 -12.95
N ARG A 119 14.61 -5.49 -12.68
CA ARG A 119 14.37 -6.85 -13.19
C ARG A 119 13.02 -7.41 -12.78
N MET A 120 12.64 -7.22 -11.50
CA MET A 120 11.34 -7.61 -10.98
C MET A 120 10.20 -6.99 -11.81
N VAL A 121 10.25 -5.68 -12.05
CA VAL A 121 9.21 -4.93 -12.78
C VAL A 121 9.19 -5.31 -14.26
N GLU A 122 10.36 -5.36 -14.92
CA GLU A 122 10.50 -5.73 -16.34
C GLU A 122 9.96 -7.13 -16.66
N ASN A 123 10.05 -8.05 -15.69
CA ASN A 123 9.56 -9.43 -15.85
C ASN A 123 8.14 -9.66 -15.31
N ASN A 124 7.44 -8.60 -14.90
CA ASN A 124 6.09 -8.63 -14.32
C ASN A 124 5.99 -9.55 -13.09
N CYS A 125 6.99 -9.53 -12.22
CA CYS A 125 6.98 -10.28 -10.96
C CYS A 125 6.27 -9.49 -9.84
N SER A 126 5.48 -10.18 -9.00
CA SER A 126 4.73 -9.56 -7.92
C SER A 126 5.56 -9.27 -6.68
N ASP A 127 6.52 -10.15 -6.37
CA ASP A 127 7.39 -10.03 -5.20
C ASP A 127 8.84 -10.39 -5.55
N LEU A 128 9.81 -9.73 -4.92
CA LEU A 128 11.22 -10.12 -4.84
C LEU A 128 11.49 -10.65 -3.43
N HIS A 129 12.18 -11.78 -3.33
CA HIS A 129 12.55 -12.45 -2.11
C HIS A 129 14.07 -12.60 -2.06
N MET A 130 14.66 -12.17 -0.95
CA MET A 130 16.08 -12.33 -0.65
C MET A 130 16.22 -13.05 0.70
N SER A 131 17.05 -14.08 0.73
CA SER A 131 17.32 -14.84 1.95
C SER A 131 18.75 -15.36 1.90
N THR A 132 19.39 -15.41 3.07
CA THR A 132 20.76 -15.90 3.22
C THR A 132 20.88 -17.35 2.74
N GLY A 133 21.90 -17.62 1.92
CA GLY A 133 22.17 -18.94 1.32
C GLY A 133 21.33 -19.25 0.08
N ARG A 134 20.57 -18.28 -0.45
CA ARG A 134 19.76 -18.44 -1.66
C ARG A 134 20.04 -17.32 -2.66
N PRO A 135 19.91 -17.57 -3.97
CA PRO A 135 19.89 -16.49 -4.94
C PRO A 135 18.63 -15.63 -4.75
N PRO A 136 18.59 -14.38 -5.26
CA PRO A 136 17.36 -13.61 -5.38
C PRO A 136 16.28 -14.43 -6.11
N LEU A 137 15.11 -14.54 -5.49
CA LEU A 137 13.95 -15.25 -6.04
C LEU A 137 12.83 -14.26 -6.32
N PHE A 138 12.11 -14.46 -7.42
CA PHE A 138 11.02 -13.60 -7.84
C PHE A 138 9.73 -14.40 -7.89
N ARG A 139 8.62 -13.80 -7.48
CA ARG A 139 7.30 -14.41 -7.62
C ARG A 139 6.70 -14.02 -8.97
N LYS A 140 6.55 -14.97 -9.88
CA LYS A 140 5.89 -14.79 -11.18
C LYS A 140 4.68 -15.72 -11.26
N ASP A 141 3.50 -15.16 -11.49
CA ASP A 141 2.23 -15.90 -11.57
C ASP A 141 1.95 -16.83 -10.37
N GLY A 142 2.46 -16.45 -9.18
CA GLY A 142 2.29 -17.19 -7.93
C GLY A 142 3.45 -18.13 -7.57
N GLU A 143 4.32 -18.45 -8.51
CA GLU A 143 5.46 -19.36 -8.33
C GLU A 143 6.76 -18.61 -8.05
N MET A 144 7.67 -19.18 -7.25
CA MET A 144 8.98 -18.59 -6.99
C MET A 144 10.00 -19.10 -8.00
N VAL A 145 10.57 -18.18 -8.78
CA VAL A 145 11.53 -18.47 -9.85
C VAL A 145 12.77 -17.58 -9.71
N PRO A 146 13.98 -18.10 -9.97
CA PRO A 146 15.14 -17.25 -10.17
C PRO A 146 15.02 -16.53 -11.54
N LEU A 147 15.50 -15.28 -11.62
CA LEU A 147 15.59 -14.53 -12.88
C LEU A 147 17.05 -14.27 -13.23
N GLY A 148 17.73 -15.32 -13.68
CA GLY A 148 19.14 -15.31 -14.05
C GLY A 148 19.96 -16.31 -13.24
N GLU A 149 21.28 -16.16 -13.32
CA GLU A 149 22.27 -17.00 -12.64
C GLU A 149 22.95 -16.22 -11.49
N ASP A 150 22.19 -15.40 -10.77
CA ASP A 150 22.71 -14.74 -9.58
C ASP A 150 23.21 -15.79 -8.57
N PRO A 151 24.37 -15.57 -7.93
CA PRO A 151 24.87 -16.48 -6.91
C PRO A 151 23.98 -16.44 -5.65
N ALA A 152 24.16 -17.44 -4.80
CA ALA A 152 23.55 -17.41 -3.47
C ALA A 152 24.11 -16.25 -2.64
N LEU A 153 23.22 -15.48 -2.01
CA LEU A 153 23.60 -14.33 -1.19
C LEU A 153 24.03 -14.77 0.21
N SER A 154 25.14 -14.27 0.70
CA SER A 154 25.54 -14.32 2.11
C SER A 154 24.72 -13.34 2.96
N GLY A 155 24.71 -13.53 4.28
CA GLY A 155 24.01 -12.63 5.20
C GLY A 155 24.53 -11.19 5.14
N GLU A 156 25.84 -11.03 4.98
CA GLU A 156 26.49 -9.72 4.80
C GLU A 156 26.05 -9.04 3.50
N GLU A 157 25.89 -9.80 2.41
CA GLU A 157 25.41 -9.26 1.14
C GLU A 157 23.94 -8.83 1.20
N VAL A 158 23.08 -9.62 1.84
CA VAL A 158 21.67 -9.24 2.05
C VAL A 158 21.61 -7.95 2.88
N GLU A 159 22.36 -7.87 3.98
CA GLU A 159 22.40 -6.68 4.83
C GLU A 159 22.91 -5.45 4.08
N ARG A 160 23.97 -5.61 3.28
CA ARG A 160 24.55 -4.56 2.42
C ARG A 160 23.55 -4.05 1.38
N LEU A 161 22.73 -4.93 0.81
CA LEU A 161 21.69 -4.58 -0.16
C LEU A 161 20.47 -3.90 0.50
N LEU A 162 20.12 -4.27 1.73
CA LEU A 162 19.02 -3.65 2.49
C LEU A 162 19.38 -2.25 3.00
N ARG A 163 20.61 -2.06 3.48
CA ARG A 163 21.06 -0.83 4.15
C ARG A 163 20.73 0.50 3.41
N PRO A 164 20.86 0.59 2.07
CA PRO A 164 20.54 1.82 1.34
C PRO A 164 19.05 2.15 1.29
N ILE A 165 18.18 1.14 1.30
CA ILE A 165 16.74 1.30 1.12
C ILE A 165 15.98 1.41 2.44
N VAL A 166 16.51 0.83 3.53
CA VAL A 166 15.87 0.90 4.85
C VAL A 166 16.05 2.31 5.47
N PRO A 167 14.97 2.99 5.89
CA PRO A 167 15.07 4.24 6.62
C PRO A 167 15.81 4.09 7.95
N ALA A 168 16.50 5.14 8.41
CA ALA A 168 17.31 5.06 9.64
C ALA A 168 16.52 4.65 10.89
N ARG A 169 15.24 5.05 10.97
CA ARG A 169 14.32 4.61 12.04
C ARG A 169 14.06 3.11 11.95
N ASN A 170 13.62 2.62 10.80
CA ASN A 170 13.33 1.21 10.55
C ASN A 170 14.56 0.33 10.76
N TRP A 171 15.76 0.83 10.47
CA TRP A 171 16.97 0.08 10.75
C TRP A 171 17.20 -0.13 12.25
N LYS A 172 16.99 0.91 13.06
CA LYS A 172 17.08 0.78 14.51
C LYS A 172 16.01 -0.18 15.05
N GLU A 173 14.79 -0.11 14.49
CA GLU A 173 13.73 -1.07 14.81
C GLU A 173 14.18 -2.49 14.49
N PHE A 174 14.61 -2.75 13.25
CA PHE A 174 15.14 -4.04 12.80
C PHE A 174 16.27 -4.58 13.69
N GLU A 175 17.18 -3.74 14.16
CA GLU A 175 18.25 -4.13 15.10
C GLU A 175 17.71 -4.59 16.47
N THR A 176 16.53 -4.11 16.87
CA THR A 176 15.92 -4.42 18.18
C THR A 176 14.84 -5.48 18.14
N THR A 177 13.99 -5.49 17.11
CA THR A 177 12.82 -6.37 16.98
C THR A 177 13.09 -7.56 16.07
N ASN A 178 14.13 -7.50 15.24
CA ASN A 178 14.49 -8.44 14.18
C ASN A 178 13.61 -8.40 12.92
N ASP A 179 12.68 -7.45 12.83
CA ASP A 179 11.87 -7.21 11.63
C ASP A 179 11.41 -5.74 11.53
N THR A 180 11.17 -5.26 10.32
CA THR A 180 10.61 -3.93 10.06
C THR A 180 9.91 -3.87 8.69
N ASP A 181 8.84 -3.10 8.61
CA ASP A 181 8.11 -2.78 7.38
C ASP A 181 8.34 -1.32 6.98
N PHE A 182 8.55 -1.05 5.70
CA PHE A 182 8.69 0.30 5.15
C PHE A 182 8.33 0.35 3.66
N ALA A 183 8.15 1.56 3.13
CA ALA A 183 8.02 1.77 1.69
C ALA A 183 9.34 2.25 1.08
N TYR A 184 9.63 1.80 -0.14
CA TYR A 184 10.74 2.29 -0.96
C TYR A 184 10.24 2.70 -2.34
N GLU A 185 10.67 3.86 -2.83
CA GLU A 185 10.33 4.35 -4.17
C GLU A 185 11.58 4.37 -5.05
N LEU A 186 11.54 3.59 -6.13
CA LEU A 186 12.51 3.70 -7.21
C LEU A 186 11.96 4.63 -8.27
N ALA A 187 12.47 5.88 -8.27
CA ALA A 187 12.00 6.94 -9.14
C ALA A 187 11.93 6.51 -10.62
N GLY A 188 10.76 6.71 -11.23
CA GLY A 188 10.49 6.36 -12.63
C GLY A 188 10.29 4.87 -12.91
N VAL A 189 10.35 4.00 -11.88
CA VAL A 189 10.16 2.54 -12.02
C VAL A 189 8.92 2.08 -11.29
N ALA A 190 8.95 2.05 -9.95
CA ALA A 190 7.84 1.60 -9.12
C ALA A 190 8.06 1.97 -7.64
N ARG A 191 6.98 1.87 -6.85
CA ARG A 191 7.06 1.83 -5.39
C ARG A 191 7.02 0.38 -4.92
N PHE A 192 7.61 0.12 -3.77
CA PHE A 192 7.70 -1.20 -3.18
C PHE A 192 7.32 -1.13 -1.70
N ARG A 193 6.54 -2.11 -1.25
CA ARG A 193 6.39 -2.41 0.17
C ARG A 193 7.48 -3.40 0.53
N CYS A 194 8.33 -3.02 1.48
CA CYS A 194 9.51 -3.75 1.87
C CYS A 194 9.32 -4.27 3.30
N ASN A 195 9.59 -5.55 3.50
CA ASN A 195 9.73 -6.17 4.81
C ASN A 195 11.16 -6.71 4.93
N ALA A 196 11.91 -6.23 5.91
CA ALA A 196 13.22 -6.79 6.26
C ALA A 196 13.09 -7.56 7.56
N PHE A 197 13.68 -8.76 7.63
CA PHE A 197 13.52 -9.66 8.78
C PHE A 197 14.78 -10.51 9.00
N ARG A 198 14.87 -11.17 10.15
CA ARG A 198 15.86 -12.22 10.44
C ARG A 198 15.16 -13.56 10.61
N ASP A 199 15.72 -14.61 10.02
CA ASP A 199 15.29 -15.99 10.20
C ASP A 199 16.46 -16.87 10.68
N ARG A 200 16.27 -18.20 10.70
CA ARG A 200 17.30 -19.17 11.12
C ARG A 200 18.56 -19.13 10.25
N LEU A 201 18.44 -18.73 8.98
CA LEU A 201 19.55 -18.67 8.03
C LEU A 201 20.27 -17.33 8.05
N GLY A 202 19.59 -16.25 8.46
CA GLY A 202 20.19 -14.94 8.64
C GLY A 202 19.24 -13.81 8.27
N VAL A 203 19.77 -12.74 7.70
CA VAL A 203 18.99 -11.59 7.25
C VAL A 203 18.25 -11.96 5.95
N GLY A 204 17.03 -11.45 5.80
CA GLY A 204 16.18 -11.60 4.63
C GLY A 204 15.37 -10.34 4.33
N GLY A 205 14.82 -10.29 3.12
CA GLY A 205 13.95 -9.21 2.66
C GLY A 205 12.88 -9.72 1.70
N VAL A 206 11.65 -9.23 1.86
CA VAL A 206 10.56 -9.42 0.90
C VAL A 206 10.10 -8.06 0.42
N PHE A 207 10.02 -7.90 -0.91
CA PHE A 207 9.65 -6.65 -1.53
C PHE A 207 8.50 -6.89 -2.50
N ARG A 208 7.37 -6.25 -2.26
CA ARG A 208 6.19 -6.33 -3.11
C ARG A 208 6.09 -5.06 -3.94
N GLN A 209 5.90 -5.20 -5.25
CA GLN A 209 5.62 -4.04 -6.09
C GLN A 209 4.25 -3.47 -5.71
N ILE A 210 4.23 -2.17 -5.47
CA ILE A 210 3.02 -1.38 -5.27
C ILE A 210 2.59 -0.85 -6.65
N PRO A 211 1.37 -1.14 -7.12
CA PRO A 211 0.90 -0.69 -8.42
C PRO A 211 0.91 0.84 -8.53
N SER A 212 1.51 1.38 -9.60
CA SER A 212 1.56 2.82 -9.84
C SER A 212 0.26 3.39 -10.39
N ARG A 213 -0.55 2.56 -11.04
CA ARG A 213 -1.81 2.97 -11.66
C ARG A 213 -3.01 2.53 -10.82
N ILE A 214 -3.82 3.51 -10.45
CA ILE A 214 -5.12 3.26 -9.83
C ILE A 214 -6.09 2.72 -10.90
N PRO A 215 -6.68 1.52 -10.72
CA PRO A 215 -7.70 1.01 -11.63
C PRO A 215 -8.95 1.89 -11.65
N LYS A 216 -9.68 1.92 -12.76
CA LYS A 216 -10.97 2.62 -12.79
C LYS A 216 -12.03 1.82 -12.05
N ALA A 217 -13.04 2.50 -11.51
CA ALA A 217 -14.16 1.87 -10.81
C ALA A 217 -14.89 0.84 -11.68
N GLU A 218 -15.01 1.10 -12.98
CA GLU A 218 -15.63 0.21 -13.96
C GLU A 218 -14.81 -1.09 -14.15
N ASP A 219 -13.48 -0.98 -14.18
CA ASP A 219 -12.57 -2.12 -14.34
C ASP A 219 -12.67 -3.08 -13.14
N LEU A 220 -12.95 -2.53 -11.96
CA LEU A 220 -13.18 -3.27 -10.73
C LEU A 220 -14.61 -3.82 -10.61
N GLY A 221 -15.52 -3.45 -11.52
CA GLY A 221 -16.92 -3.86 -11.47
C GLY A 221 -17.69 -3.21 -10.31
N LEU A 222 -17.30 -2.01 -9.88
CA LEU A 222 -18.05 -1.26 -8.86
C LEU A 222 -19.39 -0.80 -9.44
N SER A 223 -20.48 -1.11 -8.74
CA SER A 223 -21.82 -0.74 -9.20
C SER A 223 -22.03 0.78 -9.07
N ARG A 224 -22.99 1.32 -9.83
CA ARG A 224 -23.41 2.72 -9.68
C ARG A 224 -23.75 3.07 -8.22
N HIS A 225 -24.43 2.17 -7.51
CA HIS A 225 -24.83 2.39 -6.12
C HIS A 225 -23.62 2.49 -5.17
N ILE A 226 -22.54 1.75 -5.42
CA ILE A 226 -21.27 1.93 -4.71
C ILE A 226 -20.69 3.32 -5.03
N MET A 227 -20.70 3.72 -6.30
CA MET A 227 -20.15 5.01 -6.72
C MET A 227 -20.96 6.20 -6.18
N ASP A 228 -22.27 6.04 -5.96
CA ASP A 228 -23.10 7.09 -5.35
C ASP A 228 -22.67 7.40 -3.90
N LEU A 229 -21.99 6.49 -3.20
CA LEU A 229 -21.38 6.77 -1.88
C LEU A 229 -20.30 7.85 -1.97
N CYS A 230 -19.62 8.00 -3.11
CA CYS A 230 -18.61 9.04 -3.32
C CYS A 230 -19.21 10.45 -3.45
N ARG A 231 -20.53 10.55 -3.64
CA ARG A 231 -21.26 11.83 -3.77
C ARG A 231 -21.75 12.37 -2.44
N LEU A 232 -21.61 11.59 -1.36
CA LEU A 232 -22.05 12.00 -0.03
C LEU A 232 -21.22 13.18 0.47
N SER A 233 -21.84 14.12 1.18
CA SER A 233 -21.10 15.21 1.85
C SER A 233 -20.53 14.75 3.19
N LYS A 234 -21.19 13.79 3.84
CA LYS A 234 -20.78 13.23 5.14
C LYS A 234 -21.24 11.80 5.34
N GLY A 235 -20.65 11.14 6.32
CA GLY A 235 -21.04 9.81 6.79
C GLY A 235 -19.88 8.83 6.76
N PHE A 236 -20.17 7.59 7.09
CA PHE A 236 -19.17 6.54 7.25
C PHE A 236 -19.34 5.45 6.20
N VAL A 237 -18.30 5.19 5.42
CA VAL A 237 -18.27 4.16 4.38
C VAL A 237 -17.15 3.18 4.67
N LEU A 238 -17.49 1.90 4.73
CA LEU A 238 -16.56 0.84 5.10
C LEU A 238 -16.30 -0.08 3.92
N VAL A 239 -15.03 -0.38 3.68
CA VAL A 239 -14.60 -1.40 2.74
C VAL A 239 -13.92 -2.52 3.51
N THR A 240 -14.50 -3.72 3.51
CA THR A 240 -14.09 -4.80 4.40
C THR A 240 -13.80 -6.09 3.64
N GLY A 241 -13.04 -6.99 4.27
CA GLY A 241 -12.65 -8.28 3.70
C GLY A 241 -11.28 -8.70 4.20
N PRO A 242 -10.84 -9.94 3.91
CA PRO A 242 -9.56 -10.44 4.38
C PRO A 242 -8.36 -9.68 3.75
N THR A 243 -7.16 -9.94 4.24
CA THR A 243 -5.92 -9.43 3.63
C THR A 243 -5.85 -9.88 2.16
N GLY A 244 -5.51 -8.94 1.27
CA GLY A 244 -5.40 -9.21 -0.16
C GLY A 244 -6.74 -9.33 -0.90
N SER A 245 -7.86 -8.91 -0.31
CA SER A 245 -9.17 -8.92 -0.98
C SER A 245 -9.43 -7.74 -1.93
N GLY A 246 -8.49 -6.80 -2.05
CA GLY A 246 -8.61 -5.63 -2.93
C GLY A 246 -9.12 -4.34 -2.26
N LYS A 247 -9.22 -4.30 -0.92
CA LYS A 247 -9.79 -3.15 -0.17
C LYS A 247 -9.16 -1.81 -0.57
N SER A 248 -7.83 -1.74 -0.50
CA SER A 248 -7.07 -0.53 -0.86
C SER A 248 -7.26 -0.16 -2.32
N THR A 249 -7.42 -1.14 -3.22
CA THR A 249 -7.69 -0.91 -4.65
C THR A 249 -9.08 -0.32 -4.87
N THR A 250 -10.12 -0.85 -4.21
CA THR A 250 -11.47 -0.28 -4.27
C THR A 250 -11.50 1.14 -3.73
N LEU A 251 -10.88 1.38 -2.56
CA LEU A 251 -10.82 2.72 -1.98
C LEU A 251 -10.04 3.70 -2.86
N ALA A 252 -8.92 3.27 -3.44
CA ALA A 252 -8.16 4.09 -4.36
C ALA A 252 -8.98 4.47 -5.60
N ALA A 253 -9.73 3.54 -6.18
CA ALA A 253 -10.63 3.83 -7.30
C ALA A 253 -11.74 4.82 -6.91
N MET A 254 -12.33 4.67 -5.71
CA MET A 254 -13.35 5.59 -5.18
C MET A 254 -12.78 6.99 -4.95
N LEU A 255 -11.62 7.11 -4.31
CA LEU A 255 -10.96 8.41 -4.07
C LEU A 255 -10.45 9.04 -5.37
N SER A 256 -9.99 8.25 -6.35
CA SER A 256 -9.65 8.76 -7.68
C SER A 256 -10.89 9.35 -8.37
N HIS A 257 -12.04 8.69 -8.29
CA HIS A 257 -13.29 9.22 -8.82
C HIS A 257 -13.69 10.53 -8.13
N ILE A 258 -13.55 10.62 -6.81
CA ILE A 258 -13.76 11.87 -6.04
C ILE A 258 -12.83 12.97 -6.56
N ASN A 259 -11.54 12.68 -6.71
CA ASN A 259 -10.53 13.62 -7.22
C ASN A 259 -10.83 14.14 -8.63
N GLU A 260 -11.51 13.33 -9.45
CA GLU A 260 -11.93 13.71 -10.80
C GLU A 260 -13.23 14.53 -10.83
N THR A 261 -14.09 14.37 -9.83
CA THR A 261 -15.48 14.86 -9.87
C THR A 261 -15.80 15.97 -8.86
N ARG A 262 -15.03 16.10 -7.78
CA ARG A 262 -15.28 17.01 -6.65
C ARG A 262 -14.15 18.04 -6.48
N ARG A 263 -14.28 18.96 -5.53
CA ARG A 263 -13.28 20.00 -5.20
C ARG A 263 -13.15 20.08 -3.69
N ASP A 264 -12.59 19.02 -3.15
CA ASP A 264 -12.58 18.75 -1.72
C ASP A 264 -11.13 18.61 -1.23
N HIS A 265 -10.93 18.80 0.07
CA HIS A 265 -9.71 18.43 0.76
C HIS A 265 -9.83 17.00 1.30
N VAL A 266 -8.95 16.12 0.82
CA VAL A 266 -8.88 14.71 1.18
C VAL A 266 -7.60 14.44 1.97
N ILE A 267 -7.73 13.88 3.16
CA ILE A 267 -6.59 13.40 3.95
C ILE A 267 -6.64 11.88 4.01
N THR A 268 -5.56 11.22 3.61
CA THR A 268 -5.40 9.77 3.79
C THR A 268 -4.37 9.46 4.87
N ILE A 269 -4.64 8.45 5.68
CA ILE A 269 -3.74 7.94 6.73
C ILE A 269 -3.59 6.45 6.46
N GLU A 270 -2.39 6.02 6.09
CA GLU A 270 -2.11 4.68 5.55
C GLU A 270 -0.85 4.08 6.17
N ASP A 271 -0.70 2.75 6.10
CA ASP A 271 0.44 2.01 6.68
C ASP A 271 0.78 0.75 5.85
N PRO A 272 1.66 0.85 4.83
CA PRO A 272 2.16 2.08 4.21
C PRO A 272 1.17 2.66 3.16
N ILE A 273 1.54 3.75 2.48
CA ILE A 273 0.75 4.29 1.36
C ILE A 273 0.80 3.33 0.16
N GLU A 274 -0.34 2.76 -0.22
CA GLU A 274 -0.46 1.75 -1.29
C GLU A 274 -0.73 2.35 -2.67
N PHE A 275 -1.33 3.54 -2.77
CA PHE A 275 -1.56 4.19 -4.06
C PHE A 275 -1.23 5.67 -3.94
N VAL A 276 -0.51 6.22 -4.93
CA VAL A 276 -0.23 7.66 -4.98
C VAL A 276 -1.21 8.32 -5.93
N TYR A 277 -1.96 9.31 -5.43
CA TYR A 277 -2.89 10.05 -6.27
C TYR A 277 -2.15 11.12 -7.07
N THR A 278 -2.42 11.19 -8.37
CA THR A 278 -1.95 12.29 -9.20
C THR A 278 -2.75 13.57 -8.90
N PRO A 279 -2.16 14.76 -9.04
CA PRO A 279 -2.89 16.02 -8.91
C PRO A 279 -4.17 16.03 -9.75
N GLY A 280 -5.30 16.37 -9.13
CA GLY A 280 -6.61 16.43 -9.76
C GLY A 280 -7.37 17.67 -9.32
N ARG A 281 -8.68 17.54 -9.10
CA ARG A 281 -9.52 18.67 -8.64
C ARG A 281 -9.57 18.79 -7.12
N CYS A 282 -9.28 17.71 -6.40
CA CYS A 282 -9.15 17.72 -4.95
C CYS A 282 -7.71 18.04 -4.54
N LEU A 283 -7.55 18.62 -3.35
CA LEU A 283 -6.28 18.61 -2.63
C LEU A 283 -6.20 17.27 -1.89
N ILE A 284 -5.19 16.44 -2.18
CA ILE A 284 -5.02 15.15 -1.51
C ILE A 284 -3.71 15.15 -0.75
N ASN A 285 -3.79 15.01 0.58
CA ASN A 285 -2.64 14.90 1.46
C ASN A 285 -2.58 13.47 2.04
N GLN A 286 -1.53 12.73 1.67
CA GLN A 286 -1.34 11.34 2.12
C GLN A 286 -0.32 11.26 3.24
N ARG A 287 -0.68 10.59 4.33
CA ARG A 287 0.17 10.38 5.51
C ARG A 287 0.46 8.91 5.68
N GLU A 288 1.75 8.60 5.75
CA GLU A 288 2.22 7.26 6.05
C GLU A 288 2.54 7.17 7.54
N VAL A 289 1.92 6.23 8.23
CA VAL A 289 2.26 5.90 9.61
C VAL A 289 3.69 5.39 9.65
N GLY A 290 4.47 5.84 10.61
CA GLY A 290 5.90 5.53 10.68
C GLY A 290 6.81 6.60 10.06
N LEU A 291 6.33 7.29 9.02
CA LEU A 291 7.10 8.27 8.26
C LEU A 291 6.62 9.71 8.47
N HIS A 292 5.34 9.98 8.18
CA HIS A 292 4.73 11.31 8.28
C HIS A 292 4.05 11.53 9.63
N THR A 293 3.69 10.46 10.33
CA THR A 293 3.02 10.46 11.63
C THR A 293 3.46 9.27 12.47
N THR A 294 3.28 9.33 13.80
CA THR A 294 3.66 8.23 14.71
C THR A 294 2.70 7.06 14.65
N ASP A 295 1.40 7.35 14.59
CA ASP A 295 0.30 6.38 14.68
C ASP A 295 -0.98 6.97 14.04
N PHE A 296 -1.97 6.09 13.82
CA PHE A 296 -3.27 6.45 13.24
C PHE A 296 -4.04 7.45 14.09
N LYS A 297 -4.07 7.26 15.42
CA LYS A 297 -4.80 8.11 16.36
C LYS A 297 -4.33 9.57 16.30
N ARG A 298 -3.02 9.81 16.36
CA ARG A 298 -2.43 11.14 16.28
C ARG A 298 -2.72 11.77 14.92
N ALA A 299 -2.55 11.01 13.84
CA ALA A 299 -2.78 11.48 12.49
C ALA A 299 -4.23 11.91 12.27
N LEU A 300 -5.17 11.11 12.76
CA LEU A 300 -6.60 11.35 12.62
C LEU A 300 -7.05 12.57 13.43
N ARG A 301 -6.56 12.74 14.67
CA ARG A 301 -6.81 13.96 15.45
C ARG A 301 -6.24 15.22 14.81
N ALA A 302 -5.06 15.12 14.21
CA ALA A 302 -4.44 16.23 13.50
C ALA A 302 -5.25 16.59 12.25
N ALA A 303 -5.67 15.58 11.48
CA ALA A 303 -6.48 15.76 10.26
C ALA A 303 -7.73 16.61 10.53
N LEU A 304 -8.41 16.45 11.66
CA LEU A 304 -9.61 17.25 12.01
C LEU A 304 -9.36 18.76 12.16
N ARG A 305 -8.10 19.20 12.26
CA ARG A 305 -7.72 20.63 12.33
C ARG A 305 -7.13 21.15 11.04
N GLU A 306 -7.16 20.35 10.00
CA GLU A 306 -6.57 20.64 8.69
C GLU A 306 -7.64 20.95 7.64
N ASP A 307 -8.88 21.20 8.07
CA ASP A 307 -10.02 21.50 7.21
C ASP A 307 -10.28 20.42 6.13
N PRO A 308 -10.34 19.11 6.47
CA PRO A 308 -10.65 18.07 5.49
C PRO A 308 -12.16 18.04 5.24
N ASP A 309 -12.55 17.70 4.01
CA ASP A 309 -13.92 17.28 3.70
C ASP A 309 -14.04 15.75 3.82
N ILE A 310 -12.97 15.04 3.45
CA ILE A 310 -12.93 13.58 3.35
C ILE A 310 -11.70 13.03 4.06
N VAL A 311 -11.89 12.00 4.87
CA VAL A 311 -10.81 11.31 5.58
C VAL A 311 -10.80 9.83 5.22
N LEU A 312 -9.67 9.32 4.75
CA LEU A 312 -9.43 7.89 4.61
C LEU A 312 -8.56 7.37 5.76
N VAL A 313 -9.11 6.45 6.55
CA VAL A 313 -8.39 5.70 7.58
C VAL A 313 -8.07 4.31 7.03
N GLY A 314 -6.80 4.09 6.67
CA GLY A 314 -6.35 2.88 5.98
C GLY A 314 -6.73 1.59 6.69
N GLU A 315 -6.68 1.55 8.01
CA GLU A 315 -7.16 0.43 8.82
C GLU A 315 -7.59 0.90 10.22
N MET A 316 -8.68 0.31 10.75
CA MET A 316 -9.12 0.54 12.12
C MET A 316 -8.88 -0.71 12.97
N ARG A 317 -7.70 -0.78 13.60
CA ARG A 317 -7.30 -1.92 14.45
C ARG A 317 -7.69 -1.74 15.91
N ASP A 318 -7.57 -0.52 16.42
CA ASP A 318 -7.75 -0.18 17.82
C ASP A 318 -9.03 0.62 18.08
N LEU A 319 -9.56 0.49 19.30
CA LEU A 319 -10.78 1.14 19.75
C LEU A 319 -10.72 2.66 19.59
N GLU A 320 -9.59 3.29 19.90
CA GLU A 320 -9.48 4.75 19.85
C GLU A 320 -9.56 5.27 18.42
N THR A 321 -8.93 4.60 17.46
CA THR A 321 -9.03 4.91 16.03
C THR A 321 -10.47 4.74 15.53
N VAL A 322 -11.15 3.65 15.90
CA VAL A 322 -12.58 3.44 15.56
C VAL A 322 -13.45 4.56 16.13
N LYS A 323 -13.24 4.92 17.41
CA LYS A 323 -14.01 5.97 18.08
C LYS A 323 -13.85 7.31 17.40
N ILE A 324 -12.62 7.74 17.12
CA ILE A 324 -12.36 9.02 16.46
C ILE A 324 -12.93 9.01 15.02
N ALA A 325 -12.81 7.91 14.28
CA ALA A 325 -13.37 7.81 12.93
C ALA A 325 -14.90 7.92 12.93
N LEU A 326 -15.56 7.29 13.91
CA LEU A 326 -17.01 7.38 14.08
C LEU A 326 -17.46 8.80 14.44
N GLU A 327 -16.81 9.44 15.41
CA GLU A 327 -17.05 10.84 15.79
C GLU A 327 -16.82 11.79 14.60
N THR A 328 -15.79 11.53 13.79
CA THR A 328 -15.47 12.31 12.58
C THR A 328 -16.59 12.23 11.55
N ALA A 329 -17.13 11.03 11.33
CA ALA A 329 -18.25 10.80 10.40
C ALA A 329 -19.56 11.44 10.90
N GLU A 330 -19.78 11.46 12.22
CA GLU A 330 -20.93 12.10 12.86
C GLU A 330 -20.86 13.64 12.71
N THR A 331 -19.67 14.21 12.93
CA THR A 331 -19.42 15.67 12.98
C THR A 331 -19.39 16.36 11.62
N GLY A 332 -19.64 15.65 10.51
CA GLY A 332 -19.88 16.28 9.21
C GLY A 332 -18.93 15.90 8.09
N HIS A 333 -18.00 14.99 8.33
CA HIS A 333 -17.03 14.56 7.33
C HIS A 333 -17.47 13.27 6.63
N LEU A 334 -16.99 13.04 5.41
CA LEU A 334 -17.09 11.73 4.77
C LEU A 334 -15.86 10.91 5.14
N VAL A 335 -16.06 9.83 5.88
CA VAL A 335 -14.99 8.94 6.33
C VAL A 335 -15.05 7.63 5.55
N PHE A 336 -13.91 7.27 4.96
CA PHE A 336 -13.66 5.95 4.42
C PHE A 336 -12.74 5.18 5.37
N ALA A 337 -13.04 3.91 5.61
CA ALA A 337 -12.15 3.07 6.40
C ALA A 337 -12.19 1.60 6.00
N THR A 338 -11.20 0.83 6.46
CA THR A 338 -11.18 -0.63 6.29
C THR A 338 -11.20 -1.41 7.60
N LEU A 339 -11.81 -2.59 7.54
CA LEU A 339 -11.72 -3.66 8.53
C LEU A 339 -11.51 -5.01 7.83
N HIS A 340 -11.16 -6.05 8.60
CA HIS A 340 -10.94 -7.42 8.10
C HIS A 340 -12.12 -8.36 8.29
N THR A 341 -13.33 -7.83 8.48
CA THR A 341 -14.56 -8.61 8.54
C THR A 341 -15.00 -9.07 7.16
N ASN A 342 -15.72 -10.19 7.11
CA ASN A 342 -16.04 -10.85 5.84
C ASN A 342 -17.44 -10.53 5.31
N THR A 343 -18.32 -9.97 6.14
CA THR A 343 -19.70 -9.62 5.78
C THR A 343 -20.07 -8.25 6.33
N ALA A 344 -21.06 -7.61 5.71
CA ALA A 344 -21.57 -6.31 6.15
C ALA A 344 -22.19 -6.35 7.56
N PRO A 345 -23.04 -7.33 7.94
CA PRO A 345 -23.55 -7.43 9.31
C PRO A 345 -22.44 -7.64 10.35
N SER A 346 -21.49 -8.56 10.09
CA SER A 346 -20.39 -8.81 11.03
C SER A 346 -19.44 -7.61 11.19
N THR A 347 -19.37 -6.74 10.18
CA THR A 347 -18.65 -5.48 10.26
C THR A 347 -19.27 -4.55 11.31
N ILE A 348 -20.60 -4.46 11.35
CA ILE A 348 -21.33 -3.65 12.31
C ILE A 348 -21.10 -4.18 13.73
N ASP A 349 -21.30 -5.49 13.92
CA ASP A 349 -21.08 -6.14 15.21
C ASP A 349 -19.63 -5.93 15.70
N ARG A 350 -18.64 -6.11 14.81
CA ARG A 350 -17.23 -5.91 15.14
C ARG A 350 -16.89 -4.48 15.57
N ILE A 351 -17.54 -3.47 15.01
CA ILE A 351 -17.34 -2.08 15.46
C ILE A 351 -17.88 -1.91 16.88
N ILE A 352 -19.10 -2.39 17.13
CA ILE A 352 -19.77 -2.25 18.44
C ILE A 352 -19.04 -3.04 19.53
N ASP A 353 -18.64 -4.28 19.24
CA ASP A 353 -18.06 -5.20 20.22
C ASP A 353 -16.66 -4.78 20.72
N GLN A 354 -16.02 -3.82 20.06
CA GLN A 354 -14.76 -3.24 20.54
C GLN A 354 -14.97 -2.29 21.74
N PHE A 355 -16.19 -1.77 21.92
CA PHE A 355 -16.50 -0.84 22.99
C PHE A 355 -16.95 -1.56 24.26
N PRO A 356 -16.67 -0.98 25.45
CA PRO A 356 -17.24 -1.42 26.72
C PRO A 356 -18.77 -1.54 26.64
N ALA A 357 -19.34 -2.51 27.36
CA ALA A 357 -20.76 -2.88 27.26
C ALA A 357 -21.71 -1.70 27.55
N ASP A 358 -21.32 -0.79 28.43
CA ASP A 358 -22.03 0.43 28.79
C ASP A 358 -22.01 1.51 27.70
N GLU A 359 -20.97 1.53 26.84
CA GLU A 359 -20.87 2.45 25.70
C GLU A 359 -21.57 1.92 24.42
N GLN A 360 -21.78 0.60 24.32
CA GLN A 360 -22.30 -0.02 23.08
C GLN A 360 -23.66 0.52 22.62
N GLY A 361 -24.55 0.90 23.56
CA GLY A 361 -25.85 1.51 23.21
C GLY A 361 -25.71 2.85 22.50
N GLN A 362 -24.77 3.68 22.96
CA GLN A 362 -24.44 4.95 22.33
C GLN A 362 -23.80 4.72 20.95
N VAL A 363 -22.86 3.78 20.86
CA VAL A 363 -22.17 3.42 19.60
C VAL A 363 -23.16 2.93 18.54
N ARG A 364 -24.14 2.09 18.92
CA ARG A 364 -25.23 1.69 18.02
C ARG A 364 -26.00 2.88 17.48
N THR A 365 -26.28 3.86 18.32
CA THR A 365 -27.00 5.08 17.92
C THR A 365 -26.17 5.90 16.93
N MET A 366 -24.92 6.23 17.29
CA MET A 366 -23.99 6.98 16.42
C MET A 366 -23.77 6.28 15.07
N LEU A 367 -23.58 4.96 15.09
CA LEU A 367 -23.38 4.17 13.88
C LEU A 367 -24.64 4.11 13.01
N SER A 368 -25.84 4.04 13.61
CA SER A 368 -27.11 4.06 12.86
C SER A 368 -27.32 5.36 12.07
N GLU A 369 -26.74 6.46 12.52
CA GLU A 369 -26.90 7.79 11.91
C GLU A 369 -25.77 8.11 10.93
N SER A 370 -24.55 7.70 11.26
CA SER A 370 -23.34 7.99 10.49
C SER A 370 -23.08 6.98 9.36
N LEU A 371 -23.33 5.68 9.56
CA LEU A 371 -23.04 4.64 8.55
C LEU A 371 -23.89 4.83 7.30
N LYS A 372 -23.25 4.76 6.13
CA LYS A 372 -23.90 4.95 4.82
C LYS A 372 -23.80 3.71 3.94
N GLY A 373 -22.69 2.99 4.02
CA GLY A 373 -22.56 1.71 3.34
C GLY A 373 -21.40 0.87 3.81
N VAL A 374 -21.53 -0.44 3.61
CA VAL A 374 -20.47 -1.43 3.84
C VAL A 374 -20.31 -2.25 2.57
N ILE A 375 -19.08 -2.32 2.07
CA ILE A 375 -18.69 -3.08 0.89
C ILE A 375 -17.75 -4.19 1.36
N ALA A 376 -18.30 -5.37 1.64
CA ALA A 376 -17.53 -6.55 1.99
C ALA A 376 -17.10 -7.29 0.73
N GLN A 377 -15.80 -7.59 0.61
CA GLN A 377 -15.21 -8.05 -0.64
C GLN A 377 -14.33 -9.30 -0.48
N THR A 378 -14.45 -10.18 -1.48
CA THR A 378 -13.66 -11.41 -1.62
C THR A 378 -13.17 -11.54 -3.05
N LEU A 379 -11.86 -11.77 -3.24
CA LEU A 379 -11.31 -12.08 -4.57
C LEU A 379 -11.50 -13.55 -4.93
N CYS A 380 -12.04 -13.76 -6.13
CA CYS A 380 -12.23 -15.06 -6.76
C CYS A 380 -11.31 -15.19 -7.97
N ARG A 381 -10.80 -16.41 -8.21
CA ARG A 381 -10.03 -16.73 -9.43
C ARG A 381 -10.95 -16.72 -10.66
N ARG A 382 -10.53 -16.02 -11.72
CA ARG A 382 -11.24 -16.04 -13.01
C ARG A 382 -10.92 -17.33 -13.76
N ARG A 383 -11.85 -17.76 -14.63
CA ARG A 383 -11.62 -18.90 -15.53
C ARG A 383 -10.50 -18.66 -16.54
N GLU A 384 -10.38 -17.42 -17.02
CA GLU A 384 -9.43 -17.02 -18.08
C GLU A 384 -8.12 -16.44 -17.51
N GLY A 385 -7.83 -16.70 -16.22
CA GLY A 385 -6.68 -16.13 -15.52
C GLY A 385 -6.97 -14.77 -14.89
N GLY A 386 -6.18 -14.43 -13.86
CA GLY A 386 -6.42 -13.25 -13.03
C GLY A 386 -7.52 -13.44 -11.98
N ARG A 387 -8.01 -12.32 -11.43
CA ARG A 387 -8.96 -12.30 -10.30
C ARG A 387 -10.12 -11.33 -10.55
N VAL A 388 -11.25 -11.59 -9.88
CA VAL A 388 -12.43 -10.72 -9.86
C VAL A 388 -12.96 -10.62 -8.43
N ALA A 389 -13.41 -9.44 -8.02
CA ALA A 389 -14.00 -9.24 -6.71
C ALA A 389 -15.50 -9.58 -6.72
N ALA A 390 -15.93 -10.36 -5.73
CA ALA A 390 -17.33 -10.45 -5.34
C ALA A 390 -17.58 -9.38 -4.27
N HIS A 391 -18.58 -8.52 -4.49
CA HIS A 391 -18.94 -7.43 -3.58
C HIS A 391 -20.29 -7.72 -2.93
N GLU A 392 -20.27 -7.97 -1.62
CA GLU A 392 -21.46 -7.83 -0.77
C GLU A 392 -21.62 -6.34 -0.42
N VAL A 393 -22.80 -5.80 -0.69
CA VAL A 393 -23.07 -4.36 -0.59
C VAL A 393 -24.27 -4.14 0.31
N LEU A 394 -24.04 -3.55 1.48
CA LEU A 394 -25.07 -3.03 2.36
C LEU A 394 -25.12 -1.50 2.20
N LEU A 395 -26.29 -0.97 1.89
CA LEU A 395 -26.56 0.47 1.91
C LEU A 395 -27.48 0.77 3.09
N VAL A 396 -27.14 1.75 3.92
CA VAL A 396 -27.88 2.02 5.14
C VAL A 396 -29.07 2.92 4.84
N ASN A 397 -30.26 2.30 4.80
CA ASN A 397 -31.54 3.00 4.79
C ASN A 397 -32.15 3.06 6.21
N SER A 398 -33.32 3.68 6.36
CA SER A 398 -33.98 3.81 7.67
C SER A 398 -34.27 2.48 8.36
N ALA A 399 -34.57 1.42 7.59
CA ALA A 399 -34.81 0.09 8.16
C ALA A 399 -33.52 -0.52 8.73
N VAL A 400 -32.42 -0.46 7.98
CA VAL A 400 -31.10 -0.92 8.45
C VAL A 400 -30.65 -0.10 9.67
N ALA A 401 -30.79 1.23 9.62
CA ALA A 401 -30.45 2.10 10.74
C ALA A 401 -31.23 1.73 12.02
N ASN A 402 -32.53 1.45 11.91
CA ASN A 402 -33.33 0.99 13.05
C ASN A 402 -32.86 -0.36 13.60
N LEU A 403 -32.55 -1.33 12.73
CA LEU A 403 -32.01 -2.62 13.16
C LEU A 403 -30.67 -2.48 13.89
N ILE A 404 -29.80 -1.57 13.44
CA ILE A 404 -28.54 -1.26 14.13
C ILE A 404 -28.84 -0.68 15.52
N ARG A 405 -29.75 0.31 15.62
CA ARG A 405 -30.11 0.95 16.89
C ARG A 405 -30.69 -0.04 17.90
N GLU A 406 -31.51 -0.98 17.44
CA GLU A 406 -32.14 -2.03 18.25
C GLU A 406 -31.24 -3.24 18.53
N GLY A 407 -30.03 -3.30 17.97
CA GLY A 407 -29.13 -4.44 18.12
C GLY A 407 -29.63 -5.72 17.41
N LYS A 408 -30.44 -5.58 16.37
CA LYS A 408 -31.01 -6.69 15.58
C LYS A 408 -30.25 -6.91 14.27
N THR A 409 -28.91 -6.89 14.33
CA THR A 409 -28.02 -7.01 13.16
C THR A 409 -28.20 -8.32 12.40
N PHE A 410 -28.58 -9.39 13.09
CA PHE A 410 -28.92 -10.69 12.48
C PHE A 410 -30.09 -10.64 11.47
N GLN A 411 -30.93 -9.60 11.48
CA GLN A 411 -32.03 -9.42 10.51
C GLN A 411 -31.61 -8.65 9.26
N ILE A 412 -30.43 -8.02 9.25
CA ILE A 412 -29.92 -7.23 8.11
C ILE A 412 -29.82 -8.06 6.81
N PRO A 413 -29.39 -9.34 6.81
CA PRO A 413 -29.37 -10.15 5.59
C PRO A 413 -30.71 -10.20 4.85
N SER A 414 -31.83 -10.32 5.57
CA SER A 414 -33.18 -10.33 4.97
C SER A 414 -33.53 -8.98 4.34
N ILE A 415 -33.10 -7.87 4.95
CA ILE A 415 -33.26 -6.53 4.38
C ILE A 415 -32.40 -6.38 3.12
N MET A 416 -31.17 -6.93 3.10
CA MET A 416 -30.33 -6.89 1.91
C MET A 416 -30.93 -7.67 0.75
N GLN A 417 -31.50 -8.86 1.01
CA GLN A 417 -32.17 -9.67 0.00
C GLN A 417 -33.36 -8.94 -0.64
N THR A 418 -34.20 -8.30 0.18
CA THR A 418 -35.35 -7.52 -0.29
C THR A 418 -34.96 -6.15 -0.86
N GLY A 419 -33.80 -5.62 -0.44
CA GLY A 419 -33.22 -4.34 -0.87
C GLY A 419 -32.44 -4.38 -2.18
N ARG A 420 -32.50 -5.48 -2.95
CA ARG A 420 -31.76 -5.65 -4.21
C ARG A 420 -32.02 -4.54 -5.23
N GLY A 421 -33.27 -4.08 -5.34
CA GLY A 421 -33.64 -2.97 -6.22
C GLY A 421 -33.03 -1.62 -5.83
N LEU A 422 -32.58 -1.48 -4.59
CA LEU A 422 -31.88 -0.29 -4.07
C LEU A 422 -30.35 -0.41 -4.19
N GLY A 423 -29.86 -1.49 -4.79
CA GLY A 423 -28.42 -1.73 -4.97
C GLY A 423 -27.75 -2.56 -3.87
N MET A 424 -28.53 -3.09 -2.91
CA MET A 424 -27.98 -4.03 -1.93
C MET A 424 -27.74 -5.40 -2.57
N VAL A 425 -26.68 -6.09 -2.15
CA VAL A 425 -26.29 -7.39 -2.71
C VAL A 425 -25.71 -8.23 -1.59
N THR A 426 -26.19 -9.46 -1.42
CA THR A 426 -25.58 -10.44 -0.50
C THR A 426 -24.33 -11.06 -1.12
N MET A 427 -23.38 -11.57 -0.33
CA MET A 427 -22.18 -12.22 -0.87
C MET A 427 -22.54 -13.40 -1.78
N ASN A 428 -23.54 -14.21 -1.41
CA ASN A 428 -23.98 -15.33 -2.23
C ASN A 428 -24.62 -14.88 -3.55
N ASP A 429 -25.40 -13.78 -3.56
CA ASP A 429 -25.92 -13.21 -4.81
C ASP A 429 -24.79 -12.69 -5.71
N ALA A 430 -23.77 -12.05 -5.14
CA ALA A 430 -22.60 -11.58 -5.88
C ALA A 430 -21.82 -12.75 -6.51
N LEU A 431 -21.54 -13.80 -5.74
CA LEU A 431 -20.87 -15.01 -6.22
C LEU A 431 -21.69 -15.71 -7.32
N LEU A 432 -22.99 -15.86 -7.12
CA LEU A 432 -23.89 -16.44 -8.12
C LEU A 432 -23.90 -15.64 -9.42
N ASP A 433 -23.93 -14.31 -9.35
CA ASP A 433 -23.87 -13.44 -10.53
C ASP A 433 -22.57 -13.63 -11.32
N LEU A 434 -21.42 -13.72 -10.63
CA LEU A 434 -20.13 -14.00 -11.26
C LEU A 434 -20.10 -15.38 -11.96
N VAL A 435 -20.72 -16.41 -11.36
CA VAL A 435 -20.86 -17.74 -11.98
C VAL A 435 -21.76 -17.68 -13.22
N ARG A 436 -22.90 -16.97 -13.13
CA ARG A 436 -23.85 -16.83 -14.25
C ARG A 436 -23.23 -16.06 -15.42
N LYS A 437 -22.41 -15.07 -15.14
CA LYS A 437 -21.59 -14.34 -16.13
C LYS A 437 -20.41 -15.15 -16.66
N LYS A 438 -20.23 -16.39 -16.19
CA LYS A 438 -19.12 -17.30 -16.54
C LYS A 438 -17.73 -16.75 -16.22
N LEU A 439 -17.64 -15.78 -15.30
CA LEU A 439 -16.36 -15.19 -14.91
C LEU A 439 -15.55 -16.13 -14.00
N ILE A 440 -16.25 -16.88 -13.15
CA ILE A 440 -15.65 -17.83 -12.20
C ILE A 440 -16.27 -19.23 -12.33
N ALA A 441 -15.58 -20.24 -11.83
CA ALA A 441 -16.12 -21.59 -11.71
C ALA A 441 -17.13 -21.66 -10.53
N PRO A 442 -18.21 -22.45 -10.62
CA PRO A 442 -19.09 -22.70 -9.49
C PRO A 442 -18.35 -23.21 -8.24
N GLU A 443 -17.32 -24.02 -8.44
CA GLU A 443 -16.45 -24.58 -7.40
C GLU A 443 -15.70 -23.48 -6.64
N GLU A 444 -15.17 -22.49 -7.37
CA GLU A 444 -14.50 -21.32 -6.76
C GLU A 444 -15.52 -20.50 -5.95
N ALA A 445 -16.73 -20.27 -6.48
CA ALA A 445 -17.79 -19.57 -5.75
C ALA A 445 -18.20 -20.31 -4.46
N TYR A 446 -18.37 -21.64 -4.53
CA TYR A 446 -18.69 -22.45 -3.36
C TYR A 446 -17.58 -22.44 -2.31
N ALA A 447 -16.31 -22.51 -2.74
CA ALA A 447 -15.16 -22.44 -1.85
C ALA A 447 -15.08 -21.11 -1.08
N LYS A 448 -15.45 -20.00 -1.74
CA LYS A 448 -15.42 -18.63 -1.20
C LYS A 448 -16.67 -18.23 -0.40
N SER A 449 -17.75 -19.00 -0.46
CA SER A 449 -18.99 -18.71 0.27
C SER A 449 -18.88 -19.11 1.75
N TYR A 450 -19.34 -18.22 2.63
CA TYR A 450 -19.55 -18.52 4.06
C TYR A 450 -20.86 -19.26 4.32
N GLN A 451 -21.88 -19.05 3.48
CA GLN A 451 -23.20 -19.67 3.55
C GLN A 451 -23.35 -20.70 2.42
N ARG A 452 -22.52 -21.75 2.48
CA ARG A 452 -22.42 -22.78 1.44
C ARG A 452 -23.73 -23.48 1.12
N SER A 453 -24.55 -23.74 2.15
CA SER A 453 -25.86 -24.38 1.99
C SER A 453 -26.80 -23.53 1.12
N GLU A 454 -26.90 -22.23 1.40
CA GLU A 454 -27.74 -21.31 0.63
C GLU A 454 -27.26 -21.16 -0.82
N LEU A 455 -25.94 -21.10 -1.03
CA LEU A 455 -25.38 -21.02 -2.37
C LEU A 455 -25.62 -22.31 -3.18
N ARG A 456 -25.55 -23.48 -2.55
CA ARG A 456 -25.91 -24.76 -3.16
C ARG A 456 -27.35 -24.76 -3.65
N THR A 457 -28.30 -24.39 -2.79
CA THR A 457 -29.71 -24.25 -3.17
C THR A 457 -29.89 -23.25 -4.30
N ALA A 458 -29.13 -22.15 -4.31
CA ALA A 458 -29.16 -21.18 -5.39
C ALA A 458 -28.63 -21.74 -6.72
N PHE A 459 -27.59 -22.57 -6.71
CA PHE A 459 -27.09 -23.27 -7.90
C PHE A 459 -28.10 -24.26 -8.46
N GLU A 460 -28.73 -25.08 -7.61
CA GLU A 460 -29.79 -26.03 -8.00
C GLU A 460 -30.95 -25.30 -8.65
N ARG A 461 -31.45 -24.23 -8.03
CA ARG A 461 -32.55 -23.40 -8.55
C ARG A 461 -32.24 -22.79 -9.92
N HIS A 462 -30.97 -22.50 -10.21
CA HIS A 462 -30.54 -21.91 -11.47
C HIS A 462 -30.00 -22.95 -12.47
N GLY A 463 -30.08 -24.26 -12.17
CA GLY A 463 -29.60 -25.33 -13.03
C GLY A 463 -28.08 -25.29 -13.27
N ILE A 464 -27.31 -24.73 -12.34
CA ILE A 464 -25.85 -24.65 -12.43
C ILE A 464 -25.28 -26.01 -12.03
N ARG A 465 -24.57 -26.66 -12.96
CA ARG A 465 -23.86 -27.92 -12.71
C ARG A 465 -22.50 -27.64 -12.10
N TRP A 466 -22.16 -28.38 -11.04
CA TRP A 466 -20.90 -28.22 -10.31
C TRP A 466 -20.56 -29.51 -9.54
N ASN A 467 -19.30 -29.67 -9.15
CA ASN A 467 -18.83 -30.82 -8.37
C ASN A 467 -18.45 -30.41 -6.95
N GLU A 468 -19.34 -30.66 -6.00
CA GLU A 468 -19.14 -30.38 -4.57
C GLU A 468 -17.92 -31.11 -3.98
N LYS A 469 -17.76 -32.40 -4.34
CA LYS A 469 -16.68 -33.24 -3.80
C LYS A 469 -15.30 -32.74 -4.22
N ALA A 470 -15.18 -32.13 -5.39
CA ALA A 470 -13.92 -31.55 -5.85
C ALA A 470 -13.45 -30.35 -5.00
N VAL A 471 -14.35 -29.71 -4.25
CA VAL A 471 -14.01 -28.59 -3.37
C VAL A 471 -13.74 -29.06 -1.94
N GLU A 472 -14.46 -30.08 -1.47
CA GLU A 472 -14.34 -30.59 -0.10
C GLU A 472 -13.17 -31.57 0.06
N ASP A 473 -12.75 -32.26 -1.01
CA ASP A 473 -11.58 -33.15 -1.03
C ASP A 473 -10.79 -32.98 -2.34
N PRO A 474 -9.84 -32.02 -2.39
CA PRO A 474 -9.03 -31.77 -3.59
C PRO A 474 -8.03 -32.90 -3.91
N GLY A 475 -7.88 -33.92 -3.04
CA GLY A 475 -6.95 -35.03 -3.20
C GLY A 475 -7.59 -36.35 -3.68
N ALA A 476 -8.92 -36.44 -3.73
CA ALA A 476 -9.62 -37.60 -4.25
C ALA A 476 -9.66 -37.58 -5.78
N GLU A 477 -8.65 -38.16 -6.42
CA GLU A 477 -8.74 -38.52 -7.85
C GLU A 477 -10.04 -39.30 -8.09
N THR A 478 -10.92 -38.74 -8.91
CA THR A 478 -12.06 -39.48 -9.44
C THR A 478 -11.52 -40.51 -10.42
N THR A 479 -11.21 -41.71 -9.93
CA THR A 479 -11.11 -42.88 -10.81
C THR A 479 -12.48 -43.04 -11.49
N PRO A 480 -12.56 -42.98 -12.84
CA PRO A 480 -13.81 -43.26 -13.51
C PRO A 480 -14.20 -44.70 -13.15
N LYS A 481 -15.41 -44.90 -12.60
CA LYS A 481 -15.95 -46.24 -12.46
C LYS A 481 -15.91 -46.91 -13.85
N PRO A 482 -15.38 -48.13 -13.98
CA PRO A 482 -15.36 -48.81 -15.26
C PRO A 482 -16.80 -49.02 -15.74
N ASP A 483 -17.02 -48.70 -17.00
CA ASP A 483 -18.26 -48.95 -17.71
C ASP A 483 -18.56 -50.46 -17.71
N PRO A 484 -19.69 -50.91 -17.13
CA PRO A 484 -20.05 -52.34 -17.08
C PRO A 484 -20.33 -52.94 -18.46
N SER A 485 -20.36 -52.14 -19.53
CA SER A 485 -20.57 -52.61 -20.90
C SER A 485 -19.30 -52.96 -21.67
N ARG A 486 -18.10 -52.82 -21.06
CA ARG A 486 -16.83 -53.09 -21.73
C ARG A 486 -16.27 -54.47 -21.35
N PRO A 487 -16.04 -55.40 -22.31
CA PRO A 487 -15.48 -56.71 -21.99
C PRO A 487 -14.03 -56.56 -21.47
N ALA A 488 -13.70 -57.34 -20.45
CA ALA A 488 -12.37 -57.34 -19.83
C ALA A 488 -11.28 -57.69 -20.86
N PRO A 489 -10.14 -56.97 -20.88
CA PRO A 489 -9.02 -57.34 -21.75
C PRO A 489 -8.42 -58.67 -21.29
N ALA A 490 -8.18 -59.58 -22.25
CA ALA A 490 -7.54 -60.87 -22.01
C ALA A 490 -6.14 -60.68 -21.41
N GLY A 491 -5.84 -61.48 -20.38
CA GLY A 491 -4.62 -61.38 -19.58
C GLY A 491 -3.34 -61.55 -20.39
N GLY A 492 -2.44 -60.58 -20.25
CA GLY A 492 -1.02 -60.71 -20.61
C GLY A 492 -0.22 -61.37 -19.47
N PRO A 493 0.97 -61.95 -19.77
CA PRO A 493 1.68 -62.82 -18.86
C PRO A 493 2.34 -62.05 -17.70
N ALA A 494 2.37 -62.69 -16.53
CA ALA A 494 2.94 -62.14 -15.30
C ALA A 494 4.45 -61.84 -15.42
N PRO A 495 4.96 -60.75 -14.81
CA PRO A 495 6.39 -60.46 -14.76
C PRO A 495 7.11 -61.34 -13.72
N PRO A 496 8.43 -61.59 -13.89
CA PRO A 496 9.19 -62.45 -12.99
C PRO A 496 9.53 -61.77 -11.66
N PRO A 497 9.79 -62.53 -10.58
CA PRO A 497 10.03 -61.98 -9.25
C PRO A 497 11.46 -61.41 -9.13
N GLY A 498 11.56 -60.09 -8.95
CA GLY A 498 12.81 -59.36 -8.76
C GLY A 498 13.10 -59.03 -7.29
N THR A 499 14.03 -59.81 -6.73
CA THR A 499 14.95 -59.59 -5.58
C THR A 499 14.75 -58.39 -4.64
N ALA A 500 14.58 -58.71 -3.36
CA ALA A 500 14.72 -57.80 -2.22
C ALA A 500 16.13 -57.20 -2.11
N ARG A 501 16.22 -55.91 -1.76
CA ARG A 501 17.42 -55.29 -1.20
C ARG A 501 17.09 -54.51 0.08
N THR A 502 17.90 -54.82 1.08
CA THR A 502 17.99 -54.44 2.49
C THR A 502 18.16 -52.92 2.72
N PRO A 503 17.71 -52.35 3.86
CA PRO A 503 17.96 -50.95 4.19
C PRO A 503 19.37 -50.74 4.74
N ALA A 504 20.05 -49.68 4.31
CA ALA A 504 21.27 -49.19 4.91
C ALA A 504 20.96 -48.14 5.99
N ARG A 505 21.80 -48.13 7.02
CA ARG A 505 21.78 -47.31 8.24
C ARG A 505 21.93 -45.82 7.99
#